data_AF-A0A132T6Y1-F1
#
_entry.id   AF-A0A132T6Y1-F1
#
_cell.length_a   1.000
_cell.length_b   1.000
_cell.length_c   1.000
_cell.angle_alpha   90.00
_cell.angle_beta   90.00
_cell.angle_gamma   90.00
#
_symmetry.space_group_name_H-M   'P 1'
#
loop_
_entity.id
_entity.type
_entity.pdbx_description
1 polymer ?
#
loop_
_entity_poly.entity_id
_entity_poly.type
_entity_poly.pdbx_seq_one_letter_code
_entity_poly.pdbx_strand_id
1 'polypeptide(L)'
;MFRDVDHAPELAAAQGIRSADLLRNGIVDAIVPERPDAADEPKAFVQRLSATIAAELHRLRTVPDEQRLADRLDRYRRIGLP
;
A
#
# COMPACT_ATOMS: atom_id res chain seq x y z
N MET A 1 26.14 7.43 -6.44
CA MET A 1 24.67 7.48 -6.38
C MET A 1 24.22 8.50 -7.42
N PHE A 2 23.39 8.07 -8.36
CA PHE A 2 23.02 8.84 -9.57
C PHE A 2 22.45 10.22 -9.19
N ARG A 3 22.83 11.28 -9.93
CA ARG A 3 22.41 12.68 -9.69
C ARG A 3 21.39 13.16 -10.73
N ASP A 4 20.67 12.23 -11.32
CA ASP A 4 19.66 12.48 -12.34
C ASP A 4 18.35 11.74 -12.01
N VAL A 5 17.28 12.14 -12.68
CA VAL A 5 15.93 11.56 -12.49
C VAL A 5 15.67 10.35 -13.39
N ASP A 6 16.53 10.11 -14.38
CA ASP A 6 16.37 9.04 -15.36
C ASP A 6 16.55 7.65 -14.71
N HIS A 7 17.43 7.55 -13.71
CA HIS A 7 17.64 6.32 -12.95
C HIS A 7 16.64 6.15 -11.78
N ALA A 8 15.68 7.06 -11.59
CA ALA A 8 14.73 6.99 -10.48
C ALA A 8 13.88 5.69 -10.45
N PRO A 9 13.38 5.16 -11.58
CA PRO A 9 12.63 3.89 -11.58
C PRO A 9 13.49 2.70 -11.14
N GLU A 10 14.76 2.67 -11.54
CA GLU A 10 15.71 1.62 -11.20
C GLU A 10 16.10 1.70 -9.72
N LEU A 11 16.37 2.90 -9.21
CA LEU A 11 16.62 3.14 -7.79
C LEU A 11 15.41 2.78 -6.93
N ALA A 12 14.20 3.11 -7.37
CA ALA A 12 12.97 2.78 -6.65
C ALA A 12 12.74 1.26 -6.59
N ALA A 13 13.04 0.54 -7.68
CA ALA A 13 12.99 -0.91 -7.71
C ALA A 13 14.07 -1.54 -6.81
N ALA A 14 15.30 -1.04 -6.85
CA ALA A 14 16.40 -1.50 -6.01
C ALA A 14 16.16 -1.24 -4.51
N GLN A 15 15.47 -0.14 -4.17
CA GLN A 15 15.09 0.20 -2.80
C GLN A 15 13.76 -0.45 -2.36
N GLY A 16 13.00 -1.06 -3.28
CA GLY A 16 11.71 -1.69 -2.99
C GLY A 16 10.62 -0.71 -2.52
N ILE A 17 10.66 0.54 -3.00
CA ILE A 17 9.73 1.60 -2.56
C ILE A 17 8.50 1.75 -3.48
N ARG A 18 8.36 0.91 -4.52
CA ARG A 18 7.16 0.94 -5.38
C ARG A 18 5.98 0.36 -4.62
N SER A 19 4.76 0.85 -4.89
CA SER A 19 3.54 0.37 -4.23
C SER A 19 3.36 -1.16 -4.33
N ALA A 20 3.75 -1.76 -5.45
CA ALA A 20 3.72 -3.22 -5.64
C ALA A 20 4.72 -3.97 -4.74
N ASP A 21 5.90 -3.40 -4.49
CA ASP A 21 6.90 -3.98 -3.59
C ASP A 21 6.43 -3.84 -2.13
N LEU A 22 5.86 -2.68 -1.76
CA LEU A 22 5.25 -2.47 -0.44
C LEU A 22 4.11 -3.46 -0.16
N LEU A 23 3.27 -3.74 -1.16
CA LEU A 23 2.19 -4.73 -1.04
C LEU A 23 2.76 -6.14 -0.88
N ARG A 24 3.75 -6.51 -1.70
CA ARG A 24 4.43 -7.82 -1.61
C ARG A 24 5.06 -8.05 -0.23
N ASN A 25 5.63 -7.00 0.35
CA ASN A 25 6.28 -7.05 1.66
C ASN A 25 5.29 -6.92 2.83
N GLY A 26 3.98 -6.83 2.56
CA GLY A 26 2.95 -6.69 3.59
C GLY A 26 3.01 -5.36 4.35
N ILE A 27 3.69 -4.35 3.77
CA ILE A 27 3.79 -3.00 4.34
C ILE A 27 2.50 -2.24 4.10
N VAL A 28 1.85 -2.41 2.94
CA VAL A 28 0.51 -1.89 2.65
C VAL A 28 -0.48 -3.03 2.39
N ASP A 29 -1.77 -2.78 2.60
CA ASP A 29 -2.83 -3.79 2.45
C ASP A 29 -3.51 -3.77 1.08
N ALA A 30 -3.55 -2.60 0.43
CA ALA A 30 -4.22 -2.40 -0.84
C ALA A 30 -3.51 -1.32 -1.66
N ILE A 31 -3.62 -1.43 -2.99
CA ILE A 31 -3.16 -0.42 -3.94
C ILE A 31 -4.40 0.13 -4.65
N VAL A 32 -4.57 1.45 -4.61
CA VAL A 32 -5.65 2.14 -5.34
C VAL A 32 -5.09 2.63 -6.67
N PRO A 33 -5.60 2.16 -7.83
CA PRO A 33 -5.09 2.59 -9.13
C PRO A 33 -5.55 4.00 -9.50
N GLU A 34 -4.64 4.73 -10.12
CA GLU A 34 -4.90 5.98 -10.84
C GLU A 34 -5.32 5.68 -12.29
N ARG A 35 -6.18 6.53 -12.88
CA ARG A 35 -6.77 6.32 -14.22
C ARG A 35 -7.09 7.66 -14.94
N PRO A 36 -6.12 8.38 -15.53
CA PRO A 36 -4.70 8.08 -15.63
C PRO A 36 -3.92 8.59 -14.42
N ASP A 37 -3.89 9.90 -14.18
CA ASP A 37 -3.33 10.54 -13.00
C ASP A 37 -4.48 10.96 -12.05
N ALA A 38 -4.31 10.73 -10.75
CA ALA A 38 -5.29 11.14 -9.75
C ALA A 38 -5.58 12.65 -9.75
N ALA A 39 -4.60 13.49 -10.10
CA ALA A 39 -4.76 14.94 -10.17
C ALA A 39 -5.69 15.37 -11.31
N ASP A 40 -5.77 14.58 -12.38
CA ASP A 40 -6.63 14.84 -13.53
C ASP A 40 -8.08 14.40 -13.29
N GLU A 41 -8.30 13.42 -12.39
CA GLU A 41 -9.62 12.89 -12.05
C GLU A 41 -9.88 12.81 -10.52
N PRO A 42 -9.71 13.92 -9.76
CA PRO A 42 -9.62 13.87 -8.30
C PRO A 42 -10.89 13.34 -7.64
N LYS A 43 -12.07 13.67 -8.18
CA LYS A 43 -13.35 13.17 -7.64
C LYS A 43 -13.49 11.66 -7.83
N ALA A 44 -13.16 11.14 -9.01
CA ALA A 44 -13.25 9.71 -9.30
C ALA A 44 -12.18 8.92 -8.52
N PHE A 45 -10.97 9.48 -8.39
CA PHE A 45 -9.93 8.90 -7.54
C PHE A 45 -10.36 8.83 -6.07
N VAL A 46 -10.89 9.92 -5.49
CA VAL A 46 -11.40 9.92 -4.12
C VAL A 46 -12.52 8.90 -3.93
N GLN A 47 -13.42 8.74 -4.90
CA GLN A 47 -14.46 7.70 -4.84
C GLN A 47 -13.87 6.29 -4.79
N ARG A 48 -12.86 5.98 -5.60
CA ARG A 48 -12.16 4.68 -5.56
C ARG A 48 -11.41 4.47 -4.25
N LEU A 49 -10.76 5.51 -3.74
CA LEU A 49 -10.09 5.48 -2.44
C LEU A 49 -11.09 5.19 -1.32
N SER A 50 -12.20 5.92 -1.26
CA SER A 50 -13.26 5.72 -0.27
C SER A 50 -13.86 4.31 -0.35
N ALA A 51 -14.12 3.79 -1.56
CA ALA A 51 -14.61 2.42 -1.74
C ALA A 51 -13.61 1.38 -1.22
N THR A 52 -12.31 1.59 -1.45
CA THR A 52 -11.25 0.69 -0.96
C THR A 52 -11.17 0.71 0.56
N ILE A 53 -11.19 1.90 1.17
CA ILE A 53 -11.21 2.04 2.64
C ILE A 53 -12.44 1.35 3.24
N ALA A 54 -13.62 1.55 2.64
CA ALA A 54 -14.85 0.92 3.11
C ALA A 54 -14.78 -0.62 3.06
N ALA A 55 -14.23 -1.18 1.99
CA ALA A 55 -14.02 -2.61 1.85
C ALA A 55 -13.05 -3.17 2.91
N GLU A 56 -11.90 -2.51 3.13
CA GLU A 56 -10.93 -2.94 4.13
C GLU A 56 -11.48 -2.82 5.56
N LEU A 57 -12.20 -1.76 5.89
CA LEU A 57 -12.86 -1.63 7.18
C LEU A 57 -13.94 -2.69 7.38
N HIS A 58 -14.72 -3.00 6.34
CA HIS A 58 -15.71 -4.08 6.41
C HIS A 58 -15.04 -5.43 6.66
N ARG A 59 -13.94 -5.73 5.96
CA ARG A 59 -13.14 -6.94 6.17
C ARG A 59 -12.58 -7.02 7.59
N LEU A 60 -12.05 -5.91 8.12
CA LEU A 60 -11.56 -5.89 9.51
C LEU A 60 -12.69 -6.13 10.52
N ARG A 61 -13.90 -5.62 10.28
CA ARG A 61 -15.03 -5.81 11.20
C ARG A 61 -15.51 -7.27 11.30
N THR A 62 -15.17 -8.13 10.35
CA THR A 62 -15.51 -9.57 10.41
C THR A 62 -14.46 -10.40 11.15
N VAL A 63 -13.34 -9.80 11.57
CA VAL A 63 -12.26 -10.48 12.30
C VAL A 63 -12.38 -10.21 13.81
N PRO A 64 -12.33 -11.25 14.66
CA PRO A 64 -12.35 -11.10 16.12
C PRO A 64 -11.22 -10.19 16.64
N ASP A 65 -11.49 -9.44 17.70
CA ASP A 65 -10.59 -8.41 18.24
C ASP A 65 -9.20 -8.97 18.60
N GLU A 66 -9.16 -10.13 19.25
CA GLU A 66 -7.90 -10.79 19.62
C GLU A 66 -7.07 -11.18 18.40
N GLN A 67 -7.72 -11.69 17.35
CA GLN A 67 -7.05 -12.05 16.10
C GLN A 67 -6.52 -10.80 15.39
N ARG A 68 -7.30 -9.71 15.33
CA ARG A 68 -6.85 -8.44 14.73
C ARG A 68 -5.60 -7.88 15.43
N LEU A 69 -5.54 -8.00 16.75
CA LEU A 69 -4.39 -7.55 17.53
C LEU A 69 -3.17 -8.43 17.27
N ALA A 70 -3.34 -9.76 17.26
CA ALA A 70 -2.27 -10.71 16.96
C ALA A 70 -1.70 -10.46 15.55
N ASP A 71 -2.55 -10.37 14.53
CA ASP A 71 -2.16 -10.11 13.14
C ASP A 71 -1.40 -8.79 13.00
N ARG A 72 -1.83 -7.75 13.72
CA ARG A 72 -1.14 -6.44 13.73
C ARG A 72 0.26 -6.55 14.32
N LEU A 73 0.43 -7.26 15.43
CA LEU A 73 1.74 -7.44 16.06
C LEU A 73 2.68 -8.25 15.16
N ASP A 74 2.17 -9.32 14.55
CA ASP A 74 2.96 -10.15 13.65
C ASP A 74 3.37 -9.41 12.38
N ARG A 75 2.49 -8.56 11.84
CA ARG A 75 2.84 -7.66 10.73
C ARG A 75 4.03 -6.77 11.10
N TYR A 76 3.99 -6.09 12.24
CA TYR A 76 5.08 -5.20 12.64
C TYR A 76 6.39 -5.93 12.90
N ARG A 77 6.35 -7.15 13.44
CA ARG A 77 7.55 -7.98 13.64
C ARG A 77 8.21 -8.40 12.33
N ARG A 78 7.43 -8.54 11.25
CA ARG A 78 7.93 -8.97 9.94
C ARG A 78 8.53 -7.83 9.11
N ILE A 79 8.22 -6.58 9.40
CA ILE A 79 8.73 -5.45 8.64
C ILE A 79 10.25 -5.32 8.84
N GLY A 80 11.00 -5.28 7.74
CA GLY A 80 12.46 -5.16 7.75
C GLY A 80 13.22 -6.48 7.97
N LEU A 81 12.51 -7.61 8.04
CA LEU A 81 13.13 -8.93 7.97
C LEU A 81 13.36 -9.34 6.50
N PRO A 82 14.43 -10.11 6.20
CA PRO A 82 14.73 -10.58 4.85
C PRO A 82 13.71 -11.59 4.31
#